data_AF-A0A0C5J810-F1
#
_entry.id   AF-A0A0C5J810-F1
#
_cell.length_a   1.000
_cell.length_b   1.000
_cell.length_c   1.000
_cell.angle_alpha   90.00
_cell.angle_beta   90.00
_cell.angle_gamma   90.00
#
_symmetry.space_group_name_H-M   'P 1'
#
loop_
_entity.id
_entity.type
_entity.pdbx_description
1 polymer ?
#
loop_
_entity_poly.entity_id
_entity_poly.type
_entity_poly.pdbx_seq_one_letter_code
_entity_poly.pdbx_strand_id
1 'polypeptide(L)'
;MNNEVGMVKRDLPERTFEFARRVVKLCQVLDQTPGVSRTMANQLLRSGTSIGANVEEGQAGQSRADFVSKLSIACKEARETHYWLRLLSASEIVPEPRLAELLDEANQLIAILTAITKNTRKNSEK
;
A
#
# COMPACT_ATOMS: atom_id res chain seq x y z
N MET A 1 -31.49 -16.20 7.75
CA MET A 1 -30.09 -15.80 8.03
C MET A 1 -29.22 -16.36 6.93
N ASN A 2 -28.92 -15.57 5.90
CA ASN A 2 -27.98 -15.95 4.81
C ASN A 2 -27.66 -14.69 4.01
N ASN A 3 -26.72 -13.85 4.47
CA ASN A 3 -26.03 -12.89 3.59
C ASN A 3 -24.72 -12.30 4.18
N GLU A 4 -23.83 -13.12 4.75
CA GLU A 4 -22.50 -12.64 5.18
C GLU A 4 -21.37 -13.07 4.22
N VAL A 5 -21.64 -13.99 3.30
CA VAL A 5 -20.62 -14.56 2.40
C VAL A 5 -20.25 -13.62 1.23
N GLY A 6 -20.96 -12.51 1.05
CA GLY A 6 -20.77 -11.56 -0.06
C GLY A 6 -19.91 -10.32 0.24
N MET A 7 -19.44 -10.13 1.48
CA MET A 7 -18.82 -8.85 1.90
C MET A 7 -17.29 -8.82 1.78
N VAL A 8 -16.63 -9.98 1.74
CA VAL A 8 -15.15 -10.08 1.91
C VAL A 8 -14.36 -9.80 0.61
N LYS A 9 -15.02 -9.76 -0.56
CA LYS A 9 -14.33 -9.55 -1.86
C LYS A 9 -14.14 -8.08 -2.28
N ARG A 10 -14.72 -7.12 -1.56
CA ARG A 10 -14.75 -5.68 -1.93
C ARG A 10 -13.82 -4.77 -1.09
N ASP A 11 -12.94 -5.33 -0.27
CA ASP A 11 -12.16 -4.54 0.70
C ASP A 11 -10.86 -3.96 0.14
N LEU A 12 -10.08 -4.73 -0.63
CA LEU A 12 -8.69 -4.33 -0.91
C LEU A 12 -8.54 -3.03 -1.75
N PRO A 13 -9.26 -2.82 -2.87
CA PRO A 13 -9.13 -1.58 -3.64
C PRO A 13 -9.46 -0.34 -2.80
N GLU A 14 -10.62 -0.33 -2.15
CA GLU A 14 -11.07 0.77 -1.27
C GLU A 14 -10.09 1.00 -0.12
N ARG A 15 -9.63 -0.08 0.51
CA ARG A 15 -8.67 -0.01 1.62
C ARG A 15 -7.33 0.59 1.17
N THR A 16 -6.82 0.22 -0.01
CA THR A 16 -5.60 0.82 -0.56
C THR A 16 -5.79 2.25 -1.02
N PHE A 17 -6.99 2.62 -1.46
CA PHE A 17 -7.35 4.01 -1.77
C PHE A 17 -7.36 4.87 -0.50
N GLU A 18 -8.00 4.41 0.58
CA GLU A 18 -8.00 5.12 1.86
C GLU A 18 -6.58 5.24 2.44
N PHE A 19 -5.77 4.18 2.35
CA PHE A 19 -4.35 4.25 2.71
C PHE A 19 -3.61 5.33 1.90
N ALA A 20 -3.77 5.35 0.56
CA ALA A 20 -3.17 6.36 -0.29
C ALA A 20 -3.65 7.78 0.08
N ARG A 21 -4.93 7.96 0.41
CA ARG A 21 -5.49 9.24 0.87
C ARG A 21 -4.81 9.74 2.14
N ARG A 22 -4.50 8.83 3.09
CA ARG A 22 -3.77 9.17 4.32
C ARG A 22 -2.31 9.51 4.04
N VAL A 23 -1.65 8.78 3.13
CA VAL A 23 -0.29 9.10 2.67
C VAL A 23 -0.23 10.50 2.04
N VAL A 24 -1.19 10.84 1.16
CA VAL A 24 -1.27 12.17 0.54
C VAL A 24 -1.36 13.27 1.61
N LYS A 25 -2.22 13.10 2.62
CA LYS A 25 -2.34 14.07 3.72
C LYS A 25 -1.04 14.24 4.51
N LEU A 26 -0.32 13.14 4.78
CA LEU A 26 0.98 13.20 5.43
C LEU A 26 2.00 13.97 4.56
N CYS A 27 2.08 13.65 3.27
CA CYS A 27 3.00 14.30 2.35
C CYS A 27 2.71 15.80 2.17
N GLN A 28 1.44 16.22 2.18
CA GLN A 28 1.07 17.64 2.16
C GLN A 28 1.65 18.43 3.35
N VAL A 29 1.73 17.81 4.53
CA VAL A 29 2.34 18.44 5.71
C VAL A 29 3.86 18.47 5.56
N LEU A 30 4.47 17.36 5.16
CA LEU A 30 5.93 17.25 5.00
C LEU A 30 6.48 18.18 3.92
N ASP A 31 5.72 18.43 2.86
CA ASP A 31 6.09 19.29 1.74
C ASP A 31 6.17 20.78 2.10
N GLN A 32 5.56 21.19 3.21
CA GLN A 32 5.66 22.57 3.73
C GLN A 32 7.09 22.90 4.19
N THR A 33 7.89 21.89 4.54
CA THR A 33 9.28 22.07 4.95
C THR A 33 10.24 21.66 3.82
N PRO A 34 11.00 22.60 3.22
CA PRO A 34 11.94 22.30 2.15
C PRO A 34 13.10 21.40 2.63
N GLY A 35 13.85 20.85 1.68
CA GLY A 35 15.02 20.01 1.97
C GLY A 35 14.67 18.53 2.14
N VAL A 36 15.17 17.91 3.21
CA VAL A 36 15.07 16.47 3.46
C VAL A 36 13.60 16.03 3.61
N SER A 37 12.79 16.78 4.37
CA SER A 37 11.36 16.48 4.59
C SER A 37 10.59 16.39 3.27
N ARG A 38 10.65 17.44 2.42
CA ARG A 38 10.06 17.44 1.07
C ARG A 38 10.56 16.29 0.19
N THR A 39 11.87 16.03 0.20
CA THR A 39 12.45 14.96 -0.63
C THR A 39 11.91 13.59 -0.24
N MET A 40 11.81 13.31 1.06
CA MET A 40 11.22 12.08 1.57
C MET A 40 9.72 12.01 1.31
N ALA A 41 9.00 13.13 1.43
CA ALA A 41 7.57 13.22 1.10
C ALA A 41 7.31 12.80 -0.36
N ASN A 42 8.17 13.21 -1.30
CA ASN A 42 8.04 12.84 -2.71
C ASN A 42 8.24 11.33 -2.94
N GLN A 43 9.20 10.70 -2.25
CA GLN A 43 9.40 9.24 -2.35
C GLN A 43 8.24 8.46 -1.71
N LEU A 44 7.78 8.91 -0.54
CA LEU A 44 6.63 8.32 0.14
C LEU A 44 5.35 8.47 -0.68
N LEU A 45 5.11 9.65 -1.28
CA LEU A 45 3.92 9.92 -2.08
C LEU A 45 3.85 9.00 -3.29
N ARG A 46 4.97 8.86 -4.02
CA ARG A 46 5.05 7.97 -5.19
C ARG A 46 4.78 6.52 -4.81
N SER A 47 5.51 5.98 -3.85
CA SER A 47 5.35 4.57 -3.45
C SER A 47 3.96 4.31 -2.85
N GLY A 48 3.50 5.15 -1.92
CA GLY A 48 2.25 4.91 -1.21
C GLY A 48 1.00 4.99 -2.08
N THR A 49 0.99 5.86 -3.10
CA THR A 49 -0.13 5.93 -4.06
C THR A 49 -0.04 4.84 -5.14
N SER A 50 1.16 4.38 -5.49
CA SER A 50 1.40 3.30 -6.45
C SER A 50 0.80 1.96 -5.99
N ILE A 51 0.67 1.73 -4.68
CA ILE A 51 0.03 0.52 -4.13
C ILE A 51 -1.41 0.38 -4.65
N GLY A 52 -2.25 1.39 -4.41
CA GLY A 52 -3.65 1.39 -4.83
C GLY A 52 -3.79 1.37 -6.35
N ALA A 53 -2.96 2.17 -7.06
CA ALA A 53 -2.97 2.20 -8.52
C ALA A 53 -2.71 0.82 -9.13
N ASN A 54 -1.69 0.09 -8.66
CA ASN A 54 -1.42 -1.27 -9.13
C ASN A 54 -2.48 -2.29 -8.71
N VAL A 55 -3.14 -2.09 -7.56
CA VAL A 55 -4.27 -2.93 -7.15
C VAL A 55 -5.43 -2.77 -8.12
N GLU A 56 -5.81 -1.53 -8.45
CA GLU A 56 -6.87 -1.21 -9.42
C GLU A 56 -6.57 -1.79 -10.81
N GLU A 57 -5.34 -1.57 -11.32
CA GLU A 57 -4.90 -2.16 -12.58
C GLU A 57 -4.95 -3.69 -12.57
N GLY A 58 -4.57 -4.32 -11.44
CA GLY A 58 -4.66 -5.76 -11.27
C GLY A 58 -6.11 -6.26 -11.37
N GLN A 59 -7.06 -5.58 -10.74
CA GLN A 59 -8.49 -5.95 -10.81
C GLN A 59 -9.05 -5.86 -12.23
N ALA A 60 -8.54 -4.94 -13.06
CA ALA A 60 -8.89 -4.80 -14.47
C ALA A 60 -8.02 -5.65 -15.43
N GLY A 61 -7.14 -6.50 -14.88
CA GLY A 61 -6.16 -7.27 -15.64
C GLY A 61 -6.78 -8.29 -16.60
N GLN A 62 -6.11 -8.51 -17.73
CA GLN A 62 -6.62 -9.37 -18.82
C GLN A 62 -6.32 -10.85 -18.61
N SER A 63 -5.45 -11.18 -17.65
CA SER A 63 -5.10 -12.56 -17.34
C SER A 63 -4.71 -12.72 -15.87
N ARG A 64 -4.68 -13.97 -15.40
CA ARG A 64 -4.20 -14.31 -14.06
C ARG A 64 -2.72 -13.95 -13.85
N ALA A 65 -1.89 -14.08 -14.89
CA ALA A 65 -0.49 -13.69 -14.85
C ALA A 65 -0.32 -12.17 -14.70
N ASP A 66 -1.14 -11.40 -15.43
CA ASP A 66 -1.18 -9.94 -15.35
C ASP A 66 -1.64 -9.48 -13.96
N PHE A 67 -2.73 -10.04 -13.43
CA PHE A 67 -3.18 -9.83 -12.06
C PHE A 67 -2.03 -10.07 -11.05
N VAL A 68 -1.36 -11.21 -11.12
CA VAL A 68 -0.23 -11.53 -10.22
C VAL A 68 0.91 -10.53 -10.37
N SER A 69 1.23 -10.10 -11.60
CA SER A 69 2.29 -9.12 -11.88
C SER A 69 1.98 -7.79 -11.19
N LYS A 70 0.78 -7.25 -11.39
CA LYS A 70 0.33 -5.98 -10.80
C LYS A 70 0.30 -6.04 -9.27
N LEU A 71 -0.26 -7.09 -8.67
CA LEU A 71 -0.23 -7.22 -7.20
C LEU A 71 1.17 -7.47 -6.64
N SER A 72 2.09 -8.05 -7.43
CA SER A 72 3.50 -8.16 -7.03
C SER A 72 4.18 -6.79 -7.01
N ILE A 73 3.84 -5.89 -7.93
CA ILE A 73 4.31 -4.50 -7.93
C ILE A 73 3.74 -3.77 -6.72
N ALA A 74 2.42 -3.82 -6.49
CA ALA A 74 1.79 -3.22 -5.32
C ALA A 74 2.45 -3.69 -4.00
N CYS A 75 2.84 -4.97 -3.92
CA CYS A 75 3.52 -5.52 -2.76
C CYS A 75 4.96 -5.01 -2.57
N LYS A 76 5.66 -4.65 -3.65
CA LYS A 76 6.97 -3.98 -3.58
C LYS A 76 6.81 -2.55 -3.09
N GLU A 77 5.85 -1.83 -3.66
CA GLU A 77 5.52 -0.45 -3.29
C GLU A 77 5.12 -0.35 -1.82
N ALA A 78 4.31 -1.29 -1.31
CA ALA A 78 3.94 -1.32 0.10
C ALA A 78 5.14 -1.49 1.04
N ARG A 79 6.14 -2.31 0.66
CA ARG A 79 7.40 -2.45 1.43
C ARG A 79 8.22 -1.16 1.39
N GLU A 80 8.29 -0.51 0.24
CA GLU A 80 8.99 0.77 0.10
C GLU A 80 8.30 1.88 0.92
N THR A 81 6.97 1.98 0.86
CA THR A 81 6.20 2.92 1.67
C THR A 81 6.41 2.68 3.16
N HIS A 82 6.36 1.42 3.62
CA HIS A 82 6.65 1.08 5.01
C HIS A 82 8.08 1.47 5.41
N TYR A 83 9.07 1.29 4.53
CA TYR A 83 10.44 1.75 4.76
C TYR A 83 10.51 3.28 4.94
N TRP A 84 9.85 4.05 4.06
CA TRP A 84 9.84 5.51 4.17
C TRP A 84 9.14 6.02 5.44
N LEU A 85 8.03 5.40 5.84
CA LEU A 85 7.35 5.70 7.11
C LEU A 85 8.28 5.44 8.31
N ARG A 86 8.97 4.30 8.33
CA ARG A 86 9.97 4.00 9.37
C ARG A 86 11.12 4.99 9.38
N LEU A 87 11.60 5.42 8.20
CA LEU A 87 12.70 6.35 8.09
C LEU A 87 12.31 7.76 8.57
N LEU A 88 11.10 8.23 8.25
CA LEU A 88 10.55 9.48 8.80
C LEU A 88 10.57 9.49 10.34
N SER A 89 10.20 8.36 10.94
CA SER A 89 10.23 8.20 12.40
C SER A 89 11.65 8.14 12.94
N ALA A 90 12.52 7.32 12.36
CA ALA A 90 13.89 7.10 12.83
C ALA A 90 14.78 8.34 12.65
N SER A 91 14.44 9.22 11.71
CA SER A 91 15.09 10.52 11.51
C SER A 91 14.44 11.67 12.28
N GLU A 92 13.53 11.36 13.21
CA GLU A 92 12.84 12.33 14.08
C GLU A 92 12.06 13.43 13.33
N ILE A 93 11.72 13.19 12.05
CA ILE A 93 10.93 14.12 11.22
C ILE A 93 9.46 14.08 11.63
N VAL A 94 8.96 12.87 11.94
CA VAL A 94 7.60 12.67 12.45
C VAL A 94 7.66 11.72 13.64
N PRO A 95 7.07 12.08 14.80
CA PRO A 95 7.00 11.17 15.94
C PRO A 95 6.29 9.86 15.58
N GLU A 96 6.86 8.73 16.01
CA GLU A 96 6.33 7.38 15.77
C GLU A 96 4.83 7.21 16.10
N PRO A 97 4.30 7.75 17.22
CA PRO A 97 2.87 7.64 17.53
C PRO A 97 1.95 8.26 16.49
N ARG A 98 2.43 9.25 15.71
CA ARG A 98 1.66 9.86 14.62
C ARG A 98 1.69 9.03 13.33
N LEU A 99 2.60 8.06 13.24
CA LEU A 99 2.75 7.15 12.10
C LEU A 99 2.26 5.73 12.41
N ALA A 100 2.01 5.39 13.68
CA ALA A 100 1.69 4.03 14.12
C ALA A 100 0.61 3.35 13.28
N GLU A 101 -0.52 4.03 13.04
CA GLU A 101 -1.60 3.47 12.23
C GLU A 101 -1.25 3.31 10.74
N LEU A 102 -0.42 4.21 10.18
CA LEU A 102 0.05 4.09 8.79
C LEU A 102 1.08 2.96 8.65
N LEU A 103 1.95 2.78 9.65
CA LEU A 103 2.92 1.70 9.72
C LEU A 103 2.24 0.34 9.83
N ASP A 104 1.24 0.24 10.72
CA ASP A 104 0.45 -0.98 10.89
C ASP A 104 -0.31 -1.32 9.60
N GLU A 105 -1.02 -0.34 9.02
CA GLU A 105 -1.76 -0.56 7.78
C GLU A 105 -0.83 -0.98 6.62
N ALA A 106 0.33 -0.35 6.48
CA ALA A 106 1.31 -0.74 5.46
C ALA A 106 1.77 -2.21 5.66
N ASN A 107 1.98 -2.65 6.90
CA ASN A 107 2.31 -4.06 7.20
C ASN A 107 1.17 -5.01 6.88
N GLN A 108 -0.08 -4.64 7.20
CA GLN A 108 -1.25 -5.44 6.85
C GLN A 108 -1.39 -5.57 5.33
N LEU A 109 -1.22 -4.48 4.58
CA LEU A 109 -1.23 -4.50 3.11
C LEU A 109 -0.12 -5.39 2.53
N ILE A 110 1.10 -5.34 3.08
CA ILE A 110 2.20 -6.24 2.68
C ILE A 110 1.80 -7.71 2.87
N ALA A 111 1.22 -8.05 4.03
CA ALA A 111 0.80 -9.41 4.34
C ALA A 111 -0.31 -9.91 3.40
N ILE A 112 -1.34 -9.08 3.18
CA ILE A 112 -2.46 -9.38 2.29
C ILE A 112 -1.98 -9.59 0.85
N LEU A 113 -1.21 -8.64 0.31
CA LEU A 113 -0.69 -8.71 -1.06
C LEU A 113 0.25 -9.92 -1.25
N THR A 114 1.07 -10.23 -0.24
CA THR A 114 1.93 -11.42 -0.26
C THR A 114 1.10 -12.71 -0.27
N ALA A 115 0.05 -12.81 0.55
CA ALA A 115 -0.82 -13.97 0.58
C ALA A 115 -1.57 -14.18 -0.75
N ILE A 116 -2.14 -13.10 -1.31
CA ILE A 116 -2.85 -13.13 -2.59
C ILE A 116 -1.93 -13.59 -3.71
N THR A 117 -0.76 -12.97 -3.87
CA THR A 117 0.19 -13.32 -4.94
C THR A 117 0.68 -14.76 -4.83
N LYS A 118 1.02 -15.23 -3.62
CA LYS A 118 1.47 -16.62 -3.37
C LYS A 118 0.39 -17.64 -3.69
N ASN A 119 -0.83 -17.43 -3.20
CA ASN A 119 -1.94 -18.37 -3.44
C ASN A 119 -2.37 -18.37 -4.91
N THR A 120 -2.32 -17.22 -5.57
CA THR A 120 -2.73 -17.11 -6.97
C THR A 120 -1.78 -17.90 -7.88
N ARG A 121 -0.45 -17.82 -7.65
CA ARG A 121 0.57 -18.58 -8.40
C ARG A 121 0.42 -20.09 -8.22
N LYS A 122 0.28 -20.57 -6.99
CA LYS A 122 0.11 -22.01 -6.68
C LYS A 122 -1.08 -22.66 -7.42
N ASN A 123 -2.16 -21.90 -7.58
CA ASN A 123 -3.37 -22.39 -8.25
C ASN A 123 -3.27 -22.31 -9.79
N SER A 124 -2.24 -21.66 -10.34
CA SER A 124 -1.97 -21.66 -11.79
C SER A 124 -1.07 -22.83 -12.23
N GLU A 125 -0.42 -23.50 -11.28
CA GLU A 125 0.50 -24.63 -11.49
C GLU A 125 -0.19 -25.99 -11.35
N LYS A 126 -1.49 -26.00 -11.00
CA LYS A 126 -2.36 -27.18 -10.94
C LYS A 126 -3.28 -27.20 -12.14
#